data_AF-A0A1H9W205-F1
#
_entry.id   AF-A0A1H9W205-F1
#
_cell.length_a   1.000
_cell.length_b   1.000
_cell.length_c   1.000
_cell.angle_alpha   90.00
_cell.angle_beta   90.00
_cell.angle_gamma   90.00
#
_symmetry.space_group_name_H-M   'P 1'
#
loop_
_entity.id
_entity.type
_entity.pdbx_description
1 polymer ?
#
loop_
_entity_poly.entity_id
_entity_poly.type
_entity_poly.pdbx_seq_one_letter_code
_entity_poly.pdbx_strand_id
1 'polypeptide(L)'
;MAGADYNLQAIEQCRAAVAGQAGPVAAAGDALPREADGGVFGTLPSSAALATAVRTLATSAGDELDRAGAVLGSVDRALDAIGTTVANNEQAAARSLTV
;
A
#
# COMPACT_ATOMS: atom_id res chain seq x y z
N MET A 1 -17.56 28.98 15.99
CA MET A 1 -18.24 27.89 15.25
C MET A 1 -17.46 26.63 15.51
N ALA A 2 -18.01 25.69 16.31
CA ALA A 2 -17.48 24.34 16.40
C ALA A 2 -17.99 23.54 15.19
N GLY A 3 -17.53 23.94 14.00
CA GLY A 3 -17.60 23.08 12.82
C GLY A 3 -16.61 21.96 13.07
N ALA A 4 -17.02 20.72 12.79
CA ALA A 4 -16.26 19.51 13.09
C ALA A 4 -14.74 19.75 13.02
N ASP A 5 -14.06 19.56 14.16
CA ASP A 5 -12.59 19.60 14.29
C ASP A 5 -11.99 18.46 13.45
N TYR A 6 -12.09 18.58 12.13
CA TYR A 6 -11.39 17.71 11.22
C TYR A 6 -9.92 18.10 11.33
N ASN A 7 -9.13 17.23 11.93
CA ASN A 7 -7.69 17.39 11.97
C ASN A 7 -7.15 17.08 10.56
N LEU A 8 -7.34 18.01 9.61
CA LEU A 8 -6.85 17.94 8.24
C LEU A 8 -5.34 17.64 8.23
N GLN A 9 -4.62 18.21 9.19
CA GLN A 9 -3.21 17.95 9.40
C GLN A 9 -2.93 16.48 9.74
N ALA A 10 -3.77 15.83 10.55
CA ALA A 10 -3.67 14.39 10.83
C ALA A 10 -4.05 13.54 9.60
N ILE A 11 -5.04 13.95 8.80
CA ILE A 11 -5.41 13.27 7.55
C ILE A 11 -4.25 13.32 6.56
N GLU A 12 -3.61 14.47 6.42
CA GLU A 12 -2.43 14.67 5.57
C GLU A 12 -1.22 13.89 6.08
N GLN A 13 -1.00 13.83 7.40
CA GLN A 13 0.04 12.99 8.01
C GLN A 13 -0.21 11.50 7.74
N CYS A 14 -1.46 11.03 7.88
CA CYS A 14 -1.84 9.66 7.54
C CYS A 14 -1.60 9.37 6.05
N ARG A 15 -1.99 10.30 5.17
CA ARG A 15 -1.77 10.15 3.72
C ARG A 15 -0.27 10.04 3.40
N ALA A 16 0.55 10.93 3.96
CA ALA A 16 2.00 10.90 3.78
C ALA A 16 2.63 9.60 4.28
N ALA A 17 2.18 9.09 5.43
CA ALA A 17 2.67 7.83 5.97
C ALA A 17 2.30 6.62 5.08
N VAL A 18 1.07 6.58 4.57
CA VAL A 18 0.60 5.53 3.66
C VAL A 18 1.33 5.57 2.31
N ALA A 19 1.43 6.76 1.70
CA ALA A 19 2.16 6.96 0.46
C ALA A 19 3.65 6.58 0.60
N GLY A 20 4.24 6.87 1.76
CA GLY A 20 5.62 6.49 2.09
C GLY A 20 5.87 4.98 2.19
N GLN A 21 4.82 4.17 2.37
CA GLN A 21 4.96 2.70 2.49
C GLN A 21 4.62 1.93 1.21
N ALA A 22 3.87 2.52 0.28
CA ALA A 22 3.51 1.84 -0.97
C ALA A 22 4.75 1.44 -1.81
N GLY A 23 5.73 2.34 -1.92
CA GLY A 23 6.99 2.09 -2.63
C GLY A 23 7.84 0.97 -1.99
N PRO A 24 8.16 1.06 -0.69
CA PRO A 24 8.89 0.00 0.03
C PRO A 24 8.22 -1.38 -0.03
N VAL A 25 6.88 -1.45 0.05
CA VAL A 25 6.14 -2.71 -0.04
C VAL A 25 6.29 -3.34 -1.43
N ALA A 26 6.19 -2.55 -2.50
CA ALA A 26 6.42 -3.05 -3.85
C ALA A 26 7.87 -3.54 -4.02
N ALA A 27 8.85 -2.74 -3.56
CA ALA A 27 10.28 -3.08 -3.66
C ALA A 27 10.66 -4.35 -2.87
N ALA A 28 9.95 -4.66 -1.77
CA ALA A 28 10.19 -5.88 -1.00
C ALA A 28 9.93 -7.16 -1.81
N GLY A 29 9.08 -7.08 -2.84
CA GLY A 29 8.74 -8.22 -3.71
C GLY A 29 9.75 -8.48 -4.81
N ASP A 30 10.51 -7.46 -5.23
CA ASP A 30 11.39 -7.51 -6.41
C ASP A 30 12.56 -8.48 -6.25
N ALA A 31 13.05 -8.66 -5.03
CA ALA A 31 14.18 -9.53 -4.73
C ALA A 31 13.78 -10.99 -4.48
N LEU A 32 12.48 -11.34 -4.55
CA LEU A 32 12.02 -12.69 -4.26
C LEU A 32 12.46 -13.67 -5.36
N PRO A 33 13.02 -14.84 -5.02
CA PRO A 33 13.59 -15.78 -5.98
C PRO A 33 12.50 -16.64 -6.66
N ARG A 34 11.64 -16.00 -7.44
CA ARG A 34 10.50 -16.64 -8.15
C ARG A 34 10.94 -17.63 -9.24
N GLU A 35 12.17 -17.47 -9.73
CA GLU A 35 12.76 -18.29 -10.79
C GLU A 35 13.84 -19.26 -10.28
N ALA A 36 13.93 -19.49 -8.96
CA ALA A 36 14.95 -20.40 -8.42
C ALA A 36 14.83 -21.82 -8.99
N ASP A 37 15.92 -22.34 -9.55
CA ASP A 37 15.99 -23.72 -10.03
C ASP A 37 16.61 -24.66 -8.99
N GLY A 38 16.54 -25.97 -9.28
CA GLY A 38 17.13 -27.01 -8.42
C GLY A 38 18.63 -26.83 -8.22
N GLY A 39 19.33 -26.35 -9.25
CA GLY A 39 20.78 -26.18 -9.27
C GLY A 39 21.29 -25.18 -8.24
N VAL A 40 20.49 -24.16 -7.90
CA VAL A 40 20.78 -23.21 -6.80
C VAL A 40 20.92 -23.94 -5.46
N PHE A 41 20.24 -25.07 -5.29
CA PHE A 41 20.25 -25.90 -4.08
C PHE A 41 21.04 -27.20 -4.23
N GLY A 42 21.82 -27.34 -5.31
CA GLY A 42 22.62 -28.52 -5.63
C GLY A 42 21.94 -29.53 -6.57
N THR A 43 22.54 -30.71 -6.71
CA THR A 43 22.17 -31.70 -7.74
C THR A 43 21.44 -32.94 -7.20
N LEU A 44 21.11 -32.94 -5.91
CA LEU A 44 20.39 -34.05 -5.29
C LEU A 44 18.92 -34.03 -5.75
N PRO A 45 18.25 -35.20 -5.83
CA PRO A 45 16.82 -35.26 -6.17
C PRO A 45 15.93 -34.38 -5.26
N SER A 46 16.31 -34.23 -3.99
CA SER A 46 15.63 -33.35 -3.03
C SER A 46 15.82 -31.86 -3.30
N SER A 47 16.88 -31.45 -4.01
CA SER A 47 17.15 -30.04 -4.35
C SER A 47 16.08 -29.48 -5.29
N ALA A 48 15.50 -30.29 -6.17
CA ALA A 48 14.39 -29.89 -7.03
C ALA A 48 13.09 -29.64 -6.26
N ALA A 49 12.82 -30.45 -5.22
CA ALA A 49 11.68 -30.25 -4.34
C ALA A 49 11.85 -28.97 -3.50
N LEU A 50 13.05 -28.72 -2.98
CA LEU A 50 13.38 -27.50 -2.26
C LEU A 50 13.23 -26.24 -3.14
N ALA A 51 13.75 -26.27 -4.37
CA ALA A 51 13.59 -25.18 -5.33
C ALA A 51 12.11 -24.88 -5.61
N THR A 52 11.30 -25.92 -5.76
CA THR A 52 9.86 -25.77 -5.95
C THR A 52 9.19 -25.13 -4.75
N ALA A 53 9.50 -25.58 -3.53
CA ALA A 53 8.96 -24.97 -2.32
C ALA A 53 9.37 -23.49 -2.18
N VAL A 54 10.63 -23.15 -2.47
CA VAL A 54 11.13 -21.77 -2.44
C VAL A 54 10.41 -20.91 -3.47
N ARG A 55 10.24 -21.38 -4.71
CA ARG A 55 9.46 -20.65 -5.73
C ARG A 55 8.02 -20.42 -5.30
N THR A 56 7.35 -21.45 -4.79
CA THR A 56 5.96 -21.32 -4.31
C THR A 56 5.84 -20.28 -3.19
N LEU A 57 6.80 -20.27 -2.25
CA LEU A 57 6.85 -19.26 -1.20
C LEU A 57 7.11 -17.86 -1.77
N ALA A 58 8.09 -17.72 -2.67
CA ALA A 58 8.45 -16.46 -3.30
C ALA A 58 7.29 -15.87 -4.13
N THR A 59 6.54 -16.71 -4.85
CA THR A 59 5.32 -16.30 -5.56
C THR A 59 4.25 -15.85 -4.58
N SER A 60 3.93 -16.68 -3.57
CA SER A 60 2.89 -16.36 -2.59
C SER A 60 3.18 -15.07 -1.82
N ALA A 61 4.44 -14.87 -1.42
CA ALA A 61 4.87 -13.65 -0.75
C ALA A 61 4.80 -12.43 -1.69
N GLY A 62 5.17 -12.61 -2.96
CA GLY A 62 5.03 -11.60 -4.00
C GLY A 62 3.59 -11.14 -4.18
N ASP A 63 2.67 -12.09 -4.36
CA ASP A 63 1.25 -11.82 -4.53
C ASP A 63 0.66 -11.05 -3.34
N GLU A 64 1.08 -11.38 -2.12
CA GLU A 64 0.61 -10.70 -0.91
C GLU A 64 1.15 -9.27 -0.80
N LEU A 65 2.41 -9.03 -1.19
CA LEU A 65 2.99 -7.69 -1.25
C LEU A 65 2.29 -6.82 -2.31
N ASP A 66 1.94 -7.39 -3.47
CA ASP A 66 1.18 -6.69 -4.50
C ASP A 66 -0.22 -6.30 -4.00
N ARG A 67 -0.91 -7.21 -3.28
CA ARG A 67 -2.19 -6.91 -2.62
C ARG A 67 -2.04 -5.81 -1.57
N ALA A 68 -1.01 -5.88 -0.73
CA ALA A 68 -0.74 -4.85 0.27
C ALA A 68 -0.53 -3.48 -0.39
N GLY A 69 0.24 -3.42 -1.48
CA GLY A 69 0.43 -2.21 -2.29
C GLY A 69 -0.89 -1.66 -2.84
N ALA A 70 -1.77 -2.53 -3.36
CA ALA A 70 -3.08 -2.12 -3.87
C ALA A 70 -4.00 -1.58 -2.77
N VAL A 71 -3.95 -2.15 -1.56
CA VAL A 71 -4.69 -1.66 -0.38
C VAL A 71 -4.17 -0.29 0.03
N LEU A 72 -2.85 -0.12 0.14
CA LEU A 72 -2.24 1.18 0.48
C LEU A 72 -2.62 2.27 -0.54
N GLY A 73 -2.57 1.96 -1.84
CA GLY A 73 -3.02 2.89 -2.89
C GLY A 73 -4.51 3.21 -2.81
N SER A 74 -5.34 2.29 -2.31
CA SER A 74 -6.77 2.55 -2.10
C SER A 74 -7.02 3.44 -0.87
N VAL A 75 -6.25 3.25 0.21
CA VAL A 75 -6.28 4.12 1.39
C VAL A 75 -5.86 5.54 1.03
N ASP A 76 -4.79 5.71 0.25
CA ASP A 76 -4.32 7.03 -0.20
C ASP A 76 -5.42 7.80 -0.95
N ARG A 77 -6.07 7.15 -1.93
CA ARG A 77 -7.21 7.73 -2.66
C ARG A 77 -8.41 8.06 -1.77
N ALA A 78 -8.70 7.22 -0.78
CA ALA A 78 -9.79 7.48 0.16
C ALA A 78 -9.49 8.71 1.03
N LEU A 79 -8.26 8.85 1.52
CA LEU A 79 -7.83 10.01 2.30
C LEU A 79 -7.87 11.31 1.45
N ASP A 80 -7.49 11.24 0.18
CA ASP A 80 -7.57 12.37 -0.75
C ASP A 80 -9.02 12.81 -1.03
N ALA A 81 -9.93 11.85 -1.21
CA ALA A 81 -11.36 12.12 -1.36
C ALA A 81 -11.99 12.75 -0.11
N ILE A 82 -11.57 12.30 1.09
CA ILE A 82 -11.99 12.91 2.36
C ILE A 82 -11.50 14.36 2.44
N GLY A 83 -10.22 14.63 2.15
CA GLY A 83 -9.67 15.98 2.16
C GLY A 83 -10.42 16.92 1.21
N THR A 84 -10.70 16.46 0.00
CA THR A 84 -11.49 17.20 -1.00
C THR A 84 -12.91 17.50 -0.50
N THR A 85 -13.56 16.52 0.11
CA THR A 85 -14.92 16.67 0.63
C THR A 85 -14.97 17.69 1.77
N VAL A 86 -14.00 17.65 2.69
CA VAL A 86 -13.91 18.59 3.80
C VAL A 86 -13.72 20.02 3.27
N ALA A 87 -12.76 20.23 2.35
CA ALA A 87 -12.50 21.54 1.76
C ALA A 87 -13.75 22.11 1.05
N ASN A 88 -14.48 21.27 0.31
CA ASN A 88 -15.72 21.68 -0.36
C ASN A 88 -16.81 22.08 0.64
N ASN A 89 -16.97 21.32 1.73
CA ASN A 89 -17.96 21.62 2.77
C ASN A 89 -17.63 22.93 3.50
N GLU A 90 -16.35 23.19 3.79
CA GLU A 90 -15.91 24.45 4.40
C GLU A 90 -16.18 25.66 3.49
N GLN A 91 -15.89 25.53 2.18
CA GLN A 91 -16.20 26.58 1.21
C GLN A 91 -17.71 26.84 1.09
N ALA A 92 -18.52 25.77 1.08
CA ALA A 92 -19.97 25.89 1.03
C ALA A 92 -20.53 26.58 2.29
N ALA A 93 -20.03 26.20 3.47
CA ALA A 93 -20.40 26.82 4.73
C ALA A 93 -20.01 28.31 4.78
N ALA A 94 -18.79 28.65 4.35
CA ALA A 94 -18.34 30.04 4.28
C ALA A 94 -19.24 30.90 3.37
N ARG A 95 -19.62 30.37 2.19
CA ARG A 95 -20.55 31.06 1.27
C ARG A 95 -21.92 31.28 1.91
N SER A 96 -22.45 30.31 2.65
CA SER A 96 -23.76 30.43 3.30
C SER A 96 -23.81 31.49 4.41
N LEU A 97 -22.66 31.88 4.96
CA LEU A 97 -22.55 32.90 6.01
C LEU A 97 -22.33 34.32 5.47
N THR A 98 -22.01 34.45 4.17
CA THR A 98 -21.79 35.73 3.49
C THR A 98 -22.99 36.22 2.68
N VAL A 99 -24.12 35.51 2.73
CA VAL A 99 -25.39 35.85 2.07
C VAL A 99 -26.44 36.24 3.12
#